data_AF-A0A958AHN3-F1
#
_entry.id   AF-A0A958AHN3-F1
#
_cell.length_a   1.000
_cell.length_b   1.000
_cell.length_c   1.000
_cell.angle_alpha   90.00
_cell.angle_beta   90.00
_cell.angle_gamma   90.00
#
_symmetry.space_group_name_H-M   'P 1'
#
loop_
_entity.id
_entity.type
_entity.pdbx_description
1 polymer ?
#
loop_
_entity_poly.entity_id
_entity_poly.type
_entity_poly.pdbx_seq_one_letter_code
_entity_poly.pdbx_strand_id
1 'polypeptide(L)' 'LADEPTGSLDHATGQTVITLLKQLAHQENSALILATHDREVARQADRVVAVESGSVVSKQ' A
#
# COMPACT_ATOMS: atom_id res chain seq x y z
N LEU A 1 -1.40 -8.54 5.40
CA LEU A 1 -0.90 -7.31 6.05
C LEU A 1 0.55 -7.15 5.63
N ALA A 2 0.92 -6.01 5.05
CA ALA A 2 2.30 -5.73 4.65
C ALA A 2 2.73 -4.39 5.27
N ASP A 3 3.83 -4.41 6.03
CA ASP A 3 4.42 -3.23 6.66
C ASP A 3 5.69 -2.85 5.89
N GLU A 4 5.66 -1.68 5.24
CA GLU A 4 6.72 -1.18 4.36
C GLU A 4 7.33 -2.22 3.38
N PRO A 5 6.54 -2.96 2.60
CA PRO A 5 7.04 -4.06 1.78
C PRO A 5 7.98 -3.64 0.64
N THR A 6 8.12 -2.34 0.38
CA THR A 6 8.99 -1.77 -0.65
C THR A 6 10.16 -0.95 -0.09
N GLY A 7 10.33 -0.85 1.23
CA GLY A 7 11.31 0.04 1.86
C GLY A 7 12.77 -0.24 1.50
N SER A 8 13.10 -1.48 1.08
CA SER A 8 14.45 -1.88 0.63
C SER A 8 14.59 -2.02 -0.89
N LEU A 9 13.53 -1.73 -1.65
CA LEU A 9 13.50 -1.89 -3.10
C LEU A 9 13.63 -0.54 -3.79
N ASP A 10 14.22 -0.52 -4.98
CA ASP A 10 14.14 0.66 -5.83
C ASP A 10 12.68 0.90 -6.27
N HIS A 11 12.38 2.14 -6.67
CA HIS A 11 11.02 2.56 -7.01
C HIS A 11 10.35 1.69 -8.08
N ALA A 12 11.08 1.26 -9.12
CA ALA A 12 10.52 0.45 -10.19
C ALA A 12 10.21 -0.98 -9.72
N THR A 13 11.11 -1.58 -8.93
CA THR A 13 10.89 -2.90 -8.34
C THR A 13 9.76 -2.88 -7.31
N GLY A 14 9.71 -1.87 -6.44
CA GLY A 14 8.64 -1.71 -5.46
C GLY A 14 7.26 -1.61 -6.12
N GLN A 15 7.16 -0.83 -7.20
CA GLN A 15 5.96 -0.69 -8.01
C GLN A 15 5.46 -2.03 -8.58
N THR A 16 6.39 -2.87 -9.04
CA THR A 16 6.08 -4.20 -9.57
C THR A 16 5.52 -5.10 -8.47
N VAL A 17 6.16 -5.12 -7.28
CA VAL A 17 5.71 -5.92 -6.14
C VAL A 17 4.30 -5.54 -5.70
N ILE A 18 4.00 -4.25 -5.58
CA ILE A 18 2.66 -3.78 -5.20
C ILE A 18 1.60 -4.19 -6.22
N THR A 19 1.94 -4.10 -7.51
CA THR A 19 1.05 -4.53 -8.59
C THR A 19 0.69 -6.01 -8.45
N LEU A 20 1.68 -6.87 -8.17
CA LEU A 20 1.47 -8.29 -7.95
C LEU A 20 0.62 -8.57 -6.71
N LEU A 21 0.89 -7.88 -5.59
CA LEU A 21 0.12 -8.03 -4.36
C LEU A 21 -1.36 -7.64 -4.56
N LYS A 22 -1.62 -6.55 -5.28
CA LYS A 22 -2.99 -6.13 -5.62
C LYS A 22 -3.70 -7.16 -6.49
N GLN A 23 -3.03 -7.67 -7.52
CA GLN A 23 -3.60 -8.70 -8.40
C GLN A 23 -3.96 -9.97 -7.61
N LEU A 24 -3.06 -10.43 -6.73
CA LEU A 24 -3.32 -11.60 -5.89
C LEU A 24 -4.50 -11.36 -4.95
N ALA A 25 -4.58 -10.19 -4.31
CA ALA A 25 -5.68 -9.85 -3.43
C ALA A 25 -7.04 -9.88 -4.15
N HIS A 26 -7.10 -9.37 -5.40
CA HIS A 26 -8.32 -9.43 -6.21
C HIS A 26 -8.68 -10.86 -6.64
N GLN A 27 -7.69 -11.65 -7.05
CA GLN A 27 -7.91 -13.05 -7.47
C GLN A 27 -8.46 -13.91 -6.33
N GLU A 28 -7.93 -13.71 -5.12
CA GLU A 28 -8.32 -14.46 -3.92
C GLU A 28 -9.51 -13.83 -3.17
N ASN A 29 -10.16 -12.81 -3.75
CA ASN A 29 -11.23 -12.03 -3.12
C ASN A 29 -10.90 -11.62 -1.67
N SER A 30 -9.66 -11.18 -1.47
CA SER A 30 -9.06 -10.91 -0.17
C SER A 30 -8.75 -9.43 -0.01
N ALA A 31 -8.78 -8.94 1.23
CA ALA A 31 -8.42 -7.56 1.53
C ALA A 31 -6.90 -7.39 1.65
N LEU A 32 -6.34 -6.43 0.92
CA LEU A 32 -4.94 -5.99 1.07
C LEU A 32 -4.89 -4.70 1.89
N ILE A 33 -4.18 -4.73 3.01
CA ILE A 33 -3.83 -3.54 3.80
C ILE A 33 -2.32 -3.36 3.73
N LEU A 34 -1.93 -2.16 3.28
CA LEU A 34 -0.55 -1.76 3.03
C LEU A 34 -0.23 -0.52 3.87
N ALA A 35 0.81 -0.61 4.70
CA ALA A 35 1.41 0.55 5.35
C ALA A 35 2.63 1.00 4.53
N THR A 36 2.68 2.29 4.18
CA THR A 36 3.77 2.88 3.42
C THR A 36 3.89 4.38 3.72
N HIS A 37 5.11 4.90 3.65
CA HIS A 37 5.38 6.34 3.61
C HIS A 37 5.46 6.90 2.17
N ASP A 38 5.45 6.02 1.17
CA ASP A 38 5.48 6.39 -0.25
C ASP A 38 4.08 6.78 -0.76
N ARG A 39 3.94 8.05 -1.15
CA ARG A 39 2.67 8.59 -1.67
C ARG A 39 2.29 8.02 -3.03
N GLU A 40 3.26 7.68 -3.88
CA GLU A 40 3.00 7.10 -5.21
C GLU A 40 2.37 5.72 -5.08
N VAL A 41 2.86 4.94 -4.13
CA VAL A 41 2.30 3.65 -3.75
C VAL A 41 0.90 3.82 -3.16
N ALA A 42 0.73 4.74 -2.20
CA ALA A 42 -0.55 4.96 -1.55
C ALA A 42 -1.65 5.36 -2.54
N ARG A 43 -1.34 6.21 -3.53
CA ARG A 43 -2.30 6.64 -4.57
C ARG A 43 -2.87 5.52 -5.43
N GLN A 44 -2.25 4.34 -5.42
CA GLN A 44 -2.74 3.20 -6.18
C GLN A 44 -3.75 2.37 -5.39
N ALA A 45 -3.88 2.56 -4.09
CA ALA A 45 -4.87 1.86 -3.29
C ALA A 45 -6.28 2.33 -3.64
N ASP A 46 -7.28 1.46 -3.44
CA ASP A 46 -8.69 1.85 -3.64
C ASP A 46 -9.15 2.88 -2.60
N ARG A 47 -8.50 2.90 -1.44
CA ARG A 47 -8.75 3.83 -0.33
C ARG A 47 -7.44 4.16 0.36
N VAL A 48 -7.29 5.40 0.79
CA VAL A 48 -6.11 5.87 1.52
C VAL A 48 -6.53 6.42 2.88
N VAL A 49 -5.84 5.97 3.93
CA VAL A 49 -6.04 6.47 5.30
C VAL A 49 -4.71 7.03 5.79
N ALA A 50 -4.68 8.32 6.10
CA ALA A 50 -3.51 8.94 6.70
C ALA A 50 -3.59 8.84 8.23
N VAL A 51 -2.50 8.40 8.85
CA VAL A 51 -2.34 8.32 10.30
C VAL A 51 -1.21 9.26 10.71
N GLU A 52 -1.47 10.09 11.72
CA GLU A 52 -0.50 11.01 12.30
C GLU A 52 -0.65 10.97 13.83
N SER A 53 0.45 10.82 14.55
CA SER A 53 0.47 10.78 16.02
C SER A 53 -0.55 9.79 16.63
N GLY A 54 -0.70 8.62 15.99
CA GLY A 54 -1.64 7.58 16.43
C GLY A 54 -3.11 7.86 16.12
N SER A 55 -3.43 8.94 15.41
CA SER A 55 -4.79 9.33 15.05
C SER A 55 -5.00 9.33 13.53
N VAL A 56 -6.18 8.93 13.06
CA VAL A 56 -6.53 9.04 11.65
C VAL A 56 -6.85 10.50 11.33
N VAL A 57 -6.05 11.11 10.45
CA VAL A 57 -6.17 12.53 10.08
C VAL A 57 -6.84 12.75 8.73
N SER A 58 -6.89 11.75 7.85
CA SER A 58 -7.69 11.83 6.62
C SER A 58 -8.12 10.45 6.11
N LYS A 59 -9.21 10.44 5.33
CA LYS A 59 -9.69 9.30 4.55
C LYS A 59 -9.98 9.81 3.13
N GLN A 60 -9.31 9.26 2.14
CA GLN A 60 -9.51 9.55 0.71
C GLN A 60 -9.97 8.29 -0.01
#